data_AF-A0A1C6E5Y1-F1
#
_entry.id   AF-A0A1C6E5Y1-F1
#
_cell.length_a   1.000
_cell.length_b   1.000
_cell.length_c   1.000
_cell.angle_alpha   90.00
_cell.angle_beta   90.00
_cell.angle_gamma   90.00
#
_symmetry.space_group_name_H-M   'P 1'
#
loop_
_entity.id
_entity.type
_entity.pdbx_description
1 polymer ?
#
loop_
_entity_poly.entity_id
_entity_poly.type
_entity_poly.pdbx_seq_one_letter_code
_entity_poly.pdbx_strand_id
1 'polypeptide(L)'
;MKLCDRCRVAGCLLNYGGKACKNARKQNCPDVVFTNADRVREMNDEELAKFMLSSNGAAYCKNNDRDSTCYLKGRDGMTACELCALDWLREEAE
;
A
#
# COMPACT_ATOMS: atom_id res chain seq x y z
N MET A 1 7.07 22.37 -13.03
CA MET A 1 6.48 21.08 -13.43
C MET A 1 6.50 20.19 -12.20
N LYS A 2 5.36 19.76 -11.64
CA LYS A 2 5.36 18.85 -10.48
C LYS A 2 5.82 17.47 -10.97
N LEU A 3 6.92 16.99 -10.43
CA LEU A 3 7.40 15.63 -10.67
C LEU A 3 6.45 14.66 -9.97
N CYS A 4 6.32 13.44 -10.46
CA CYS A 4 5.58 12.41 -9.74
C CYS A 4 6.24 12.19 -8.37
N ASP A 5 5.45 12.34 -7.30
CA ASP A 5 5.91 12.18 -5.92
C ASP A 5 6.41 10.74 -5.63
N ARG A 6 6.13 9.79 -6.54
CA ARG A 6 6.47 8.36 -6.42
C ARG A 6 7.47 7.85 -7.46
N CYS A 7 7.92 8.72 -8.35
CA CYS A 7 8.71 8.40 -9.53
C CYS A 7 9.47 9.69 -9.83
N ARG A 8 10.61 9.92 -9.17
CA ARG A 8 11.38 11.19 -9.26
C ARG A 8 12.00 11.43 -10.66
N VAL A 9 11.48 10.74 -11.67
CA VAL A 9 11.88 10.82 -13.06
C VAL A 9 11.26 12.05 -13.71
N ALA A 10 12.12 12.87 -14.32
CA ALA A 10 11.70 14.01 -15.12
C ALA A 10 10.77 13.57 -16.25
N GLY A 11 9.59 14.18 -16.35
CA GLY A 11 8.57 13.85 -17.36
C GLY A 11 7.50 12.83 -16.91
N CYS A 12 7.63 12.25 -15.71
CA CYS A 12 6.58 11.43 -15.09
C CYS A 12 5.42 12.34 -14.65
N LEU A 13 4.45 12.56 -15.55
CA LEU A 13 3.26 13.41 -15.30
C LEU A 13 2.14 12.69 -14.54
N LEU A 14 2.30 11.39 -14.28
CA LEU A 14 1.26 10.55 -13.69
C LEU A 14 1.43 10.50 -12.18
N ASN A 15 0.41 10.96 -11.45
CA ASN A 15 0.34 10.92 -9.99
C ASN A 15 -0.23 9.60 -9.44
N TYR A 16 -0.75 8.72 -10.31
CA TYR A 16 -1.44 7.49 -9.92
C TYR A 16 -0.55 6.24 -9.90
N GLY A 17 0.76 6.38 -10.05
CA GLY A 17 1.71 5.32 -9.69
C GLY A 17 1.64 4.03 -10.52
N GLY A 18 1.02 4.04 -11.71
CA GLY A 18 0.86 2.84 -12.53
C GLY A 18 2.16 2.27 -13.14
N LYS A 19 2.03 1.25 -14.01
CA LYS A 19 3.14 0.48 -14.64
C LYS A 19 4.34 1.32 -15.13
N ALA A 20 4.11 2.52 -15.65
CA ALA A 20 5.18 3.44 -16.07
C ALA A 20 6.08 3.89 -14.90
N CYS A 21 5.49 4.19 -13.74
CA CYS A 21 6.23 4.50 -12.52
C CYS A 21 7.04 3.30 -12.02
N LYS A 22 6.48 2.08 -12.09
CA LYS A 22 7.16 0.85 -11.63
C LYS A 22 8.47 0.58 -12.38
N ASN A 23 8.45 0.73 -13.70
CA ASN A 23 9.66 0.57 -14.53
C ASN A 23 10.67 1.71 -14.27
N ALA A 24 10.17 2.94 -14.16
CA ALA A 24 10.98 4.12 -13.86
C ALA A 24 11.69 4.03 -12.50
N ARG A 25 11.02 3.49 -11.46
CA ARG A 25 11.64 3.23 -10.14
C ARG A 25 12.81 2.26 -10.27
N LYS A 26 12.61 1.11 -10.93
CA LYS A 26 13.68 0.10 -11.12
C LYS A 26 14.92 0.65 -11.83
N GLN A 27 14.73 1.54 -12.81
CA GLN A 27 15.82 2.06 -13.64
C GLN A 27 16.49 3.30 -13.04
N ASN A 28 15.71 4.22 -12.46
CA ASN A 28 16.17 5.58 -12.15
C ASN A 28 16.00 5.97 -10.68
N CYS A 29 15.19 5.25 -9.89
CA CYS A 29 14.94 5.56 -8.48
C CYS A 29 14.86 4.26 -7.64
N PRO A 30 15.95 3.49 -7.53
CA PRO A 30 15.94 2.21 -6.82
C PRO A 30 15.69 2.36 -5.32
N ASP A 31 15.86 3.56 -4.76
CA ASP A 31 15.52 3.92 -3.38
C ASP A 31 14.01 4.07 -3.15
N VAL A 32 13.22 4.18 -4.22
CA VAL A 32 11.76 4.31 -4.13
C VAL A 32 11.12 2.93 -4.17
N VAL A 33 10.88 2.40 -2.96
CA VAL A 33 10.25 1.10 -2.73
C VAL A 33 8.82 1.06 -3.30
N PHE A 34 8.46 -0.04 -3.95
CA PHE A 34 7.09 -0.30 -4.37
C PHE A 34 6.31 -0.86 -3.18
N THR A 35 5.40 -0.05 -2.65
CA THR A 35 4.69 -0.36 -1.39
C THR A 35 3.41 -1.15 -1.63
N ASN A 36 2.91 -1.82 -0.60
CA ASN A 36 1.59 -2.46 -0.64
C ASN A 36 0.46 -1.49 -0.99
N ALA A 37 0.55 -0.22 -0.57
CA ALA A 37 -0.38 0.81 -1.00
C ALA A 37 -0.31 1.10 -2.52
N ASP A 38 0.87 1.01 -3.14
CA ASP A 38 0.98 1.09 -4.60
C ASP A 38 0.28 -0.12 -5.25
N ARG A 39 0.53 -1.32 -4.74
CA ARG A 39 -0.09 -2.57 -5.22
C ARG A 39 -1.62 -2.48 -5.20
N VAL A 40 -2.22 -2.01 -4.09
CA VAL A 40 -3.68 -1.87 -3.97
C VAL A 40 -4.24 -0.84 -4.96
N ARG A 41 -3.53 0.28 -5.21
CA ARG A 41 -3.97 1.29 -6.19
C ARG A 41 -3.85 0.82 -7.64
N GLU A 42 -2.99 -0.15 -7.93
CA GLU A 42 -2.84 -0.72 -9.27
C GLU A 42 -3.85 -1.85 -9.58
N MET A 43 -4.52 -2.41 -8.56
CA MET A 43 -5.51 -3.47 -8.75
C MET A 43 -6.72 -2.97 -9.53
N ASN A 44 -7.19 -3.77 -10.49
CA ASN A 44 -8.52 -3.58 -11.08
C ASN A 44 -9.62 -4.10 -10.13
N ASP A 45 -10.89 -3.85 -10.45
CA ASP A 45 -12.02 -4.21 -9.60
C ASP A 45 -12.09 -5.71 -9.28
N GLU A 46 -11.77 -6.59 -10.23
CA GLU A 46 -11.76 -8.05 -10.01
C GLU A 46 -10.60 -8.47 -9.09
N GLU A 47 -9.42 -7.89 -9.28
CA GLU A 47 -8.24 -8.14 -8.45
C GLU A 47 -8.48 -7.63 -7.02
N LEU A 48 -9.06 -6.44 -6.89
CA LEU A 48 -9.40 -5.83 -5.61
C LEU A 48 -10.46 -6.65 -4.87
N ALA A 49 -11.51 -7.12 -5.57
CA ALA A 49 -12.54 -7.97 -4.98
C ALA A 49 -11.95 -9.28 -4.42
N LYS A 50 -11.10 -9.96 -5.20
CA LYS A 50 -10.39 -11.18 -4.73
C LYS A 50 -9.47 -10.88 -3.55
N PHE A 51 -8.79 -9.74 -3.60
CA PHE A 51 -7.85 -9.32 -2.57
C PHE A 51 -8.57 -9.03 -1.24
N MET A 52 -9.66 -8.29 -1.26
CA MET A 52 -10.47 -7.94 -0.08
C MET A 52 -11.06 -9.19 0.61
N LEU A 53 -11.41 -10.22 -0.16
CA LEU A 53 -11.94 -11.48 0.36
C LEU A 53 -10.86 -12.51 0.71
N SER A 54 -9.58 -12.20 0.45
CA SER A 54 -8.46 -13.08 0.78
C SER A 54 -8.03 -12.91 2.23
N SER A 55 -7.31 -13.90 2.75
CA SER A 55 -6.60 -13.78 4.03
C SER A 55 -5.64 -12.59 4.04
N ASN A 56 -5.12 -12.14 2.89
CA ASN A 56 -4.21 -10.99 2.83
C ASN A 56 -4.93 -9.66 3.06
N GLY A 57 -6.18 -9.53 2.60
CA GLY A 57 -7.02 -8.36 2.89
C GLY A 57 -7.59 -8.36 4.31
N ALA A 58 -7.82 -9.55 4.88
CA ALA A 58 -8.36 -9.72 6.24
C ALA A 58 -7.28 -9.79 7.34
N ALA A 59 -6.01 -10.03 7.02
CA ALA A 59 -4.92 -10.26 7.97
C ALA A 59 -4.13 -9.00 8.38
N TYR A 60 -4.51 -7.79 7.95
CA TYR A 60 -3.79 -6.58 8.34
C TYR A 60 -3.77 -6.31 9.84
N CYS A 61 -4.66 -6.97 10.59
CA CYS A 61 -4.47 -7.18 12.01
C CYS A 61 -3.92 -8.59 12.24
N LYS A 62 -2.60 -8.78 12.10
CA LYS A 62 -1.93 -10.08 12.39
C LYS A 62 -2.03 -10.51 13.87
N ASN A 63 -2.57 -9.66 14.74
CA ASN A 63 -2.93 -10.00 16.13
C ASN A 63 -4.37 -10.51 16.27
N ASN A 64 -4.96 -11.03 15.19
CA ASN A 64 -6.22 -11.77 15.23
C ASN A 64 -5.98 -13.19 15.81
N ASP A 65 -5.69 -13.26 17.11
CA ASP A 65 -6.12 -14.41 17.89
C ASP A 65 -7.65 -14.38 17.92
N ARG A 66 -8.27 -14.94 16.86
CA ARG A 66 -9.68 -15.38 16.65
C ARG A 66 -10.84 -14.69 17.40
N ASP A 67 -10.65 -13.52 17.97
CA ASP A 67 -11.61 -12.89 18.88
C ASP A 67 -11.72 -11.40 18.54
N SER A 68 -12.14 -11.17 17.29
CA SER A 68 -13.09 -10.17 16.79
C SER A 68 -13.09 -8.72 17.29
N THR A 69 -12.13 -8.25 18.07
CA THR A 69 -12.09 -6.85 18.52
C THR A 69 -10.68 -6.30 18.52
N CYS A 70 -10.51 -5.13 17.95
CA CYS A 70 -9.26 -4.41 17.97
C CYS A 70 -9.00 -3.83 19.37
N TYR A 71 -8.50 -4.63 20.30
CA TYR A 71 -8.35 -4.25 21.73
C TYR A 71 -7.12 -3.38 22.04
N LEU A 72 -6.26 -3.12 21.06
CA LEU A 72 -5.07 -2.28 21.25
C LEU A 72 -5.45 -0.79 21.16
N LYS A 73 -4.91 0.03 22.09
CA LYS A 73 -5.12 1.48 22.10
C LYS A 73 -4.54 2.09 20.83
N GLY A 74 -5.37 2.87 20.16
CA GLY A 74 -5.00 3.73 19.04
C GLY A 74 -4.10 4.90 19.43
N ARG A 75 -3.58 5.61 18.44
CA ARG A 75 -2.92 6.93 18.59
C ARG A 75 -3.35 7.85 17.46
N ASP A 76 -3.23 9.16 17.67
CA ASP A 76 -3.44 10.17 16.63
C ASP A 76 -4.82 10.06 15.93
N GLY A 77 -5.85 9.63 16.67
CA GLY A 77 -7.21 9.45 16.15
C GLY A 77 -7.45 8.16 15.35
N MET A 78 -6.45 7.28 15.23
CA MET A 78 -6.55 5.97 14.57
C MET A 78 -6.62 4.84 15.60
N THR A 79 -7.49 3.86 15.38
CA THR A 79 -7.50 2.56 16.06
C THR A 79 -6.21 1.79 15.81
N ALA A 80 -5.87 0.84 16.67
CA ALA A 80 -4.68 0.01 16.45
C ALA A 80 -4.73 -0.80 15.14
N CYS A 81 -5.93 -1.15 14.67
CA CYS A 81 -6.09 -1.90 13.41
C CYS A 81 -5.85 -0.99 12.21
N GLU A 82 -6.28 0.26 12.28
CA GLU A 82 -5.92 1.27 11.27
C GLU A 82 -4.42 1.53 11.26
N LEU A 83 -3.76 1.52 12.42
CA LEU A 83 -2.29 1.63 12.50
C LEU A 83 -1.59 0.40 11.90
N CYS A 84 -2.01 -0.82 12.22
CA CYS A 84 -1.44 -2.03 11.63
C CYS A 84 -1.67 -2.08 10.11
N ALA A 85 -2.85 -1.69 9.64
CA ALA A 85 -3.13 -1.56 8.22
C ALA A 85 -2.26 -0.47 7.56
N LEU A 86 -2.06 0.67 8.24
CA LEU A 86 -1.20 1.74 7.75
C LEU A 86 0.27 1.32 7.65
N ASP A 87 0.77 0.57 8.64
CA ASP A 87 2.14 0.06 8.64
C ASP A 87 2.31 -0.96 7.50
N TRP A 88 1.39 -1.92 7.35
CA TRP A 88 1.43 -2.86 6.22
C TRP A 88 1.35 -2.15 4.86
N LEU A 89 0.50 -1.14 4.71
CA LEU A 89 0.39 -0.34 3.48
C LEU A 89 1.71 0.35 3.09
N ARG A 90 2.59 0.61 4.06
CA ARG A 90 3.90 1.23 3.86
C ARG A 90 5.03 0.22 3.63
N GLU A 91 4.82 -1.04 3.96
CA GLU A 91 5.78 -2.11 3.68
C GLU A 91 5.98 -2.30 2.16
N GLU A 92 7.15 -2.84 1.79
CA GLU A 92 7.44 -3.27 0.43
C GLU A 92 6.45 -4.36 0.00
N ALA A 93 5.91 -4.24 -1.21
CA ALA A 93 4.98 -5.24 -1.73
C ALA A 93 5.75 -6.46 -2.24
N GLU A 94 5.38 -7.63 -1.73
CA GLU A 94 5.77 -8.95 -2.25
C GLU A 94 5.09 -9.25 -3.61
#